data_AF-A0A316M631-F1
#
_entry.id   AF-A0A316M631-F1
#
_cell.length_a   1.000
_cell.length_b   1.000
_cell.length_c   1.000
_cell.angle_alpha   90.00
_cell.angle_beta   90.00
_cell.angle_gamma   90.00
#
_symmetry.space_group_name_H-M   'P 1'
#
loop_
_entity.id
_entity.type
_entity.pdbx_description
1 polymer ?
#
loop_
_entity_poly.entity_id
_entity_poly.type
_entity_poly.pdbx_seq_one_letter_code
_entity_poly.pdbx_strand_id
1 'polypeptide(L)'
;MKRFKRAAALLLALSMLAAAGCTDQPEETSSAAESGSSDRSDTSSEPFVEPEVNEVRDRVDALYGTPADRSLKANNALSGLLPAFSRPASSDYPGNGGRALTDGVRTQIFDTQSWVGFNGREPVTLTFDLGEVVDGLADFEVGAFEERDYGIGLPAAVAVSVSTDGENFSWIGSVLAPAEVSGTEAYPFTLRLAGTVSARYIRYEIGAPSNTWLFIDEVTAVRYGAGADGPTSGEVGDYYGDTNIPEITEPEYWDPSESDYAQERNLIAGLPQQIEQLAPFSAEVATTFYNSKEDAAMLTDGKFAGQAAYSDPAYFRFTGGLGRTILYDLGRESAVSSFAGSFLYELSTAVGLPRRLLIKASQNGVDWQTIHVTEAFKTSETAARVEVAEAFAQTYRARYIEFVFPVNTHVYCDELAVYGTKRIPDDAADLVADAVEVAIYPDKYITPDDFLGVNNMLLSYHCLPNDLEGGRITVEEYLPHVGYFDREGNLTDTFFDSFLYLPYTAFNYSDNAKSLDGWKFYIENQFTADRNVDALNTAVGQVKEELGLDDYTVSVFFSILYTFTE
;
A
#
# COMPACT_ATOMS: atom_id res chain seq x y z
N MET A 1 12.89 -64.73 22.77
CA MET A 1 13.42 -65.20 21.46
C MET A 1 13.70 -63.98 20.59
N LYS A 2 14.99 -63.69 20.33
CA LYS A 2 15.64 -63.56 19.00
C LYS A 2 15.11 -62.38 18.15
N ARG A 3 15.83 -61.24 18.09
CA ARG A 3 16.96 -60.89 17.17
C ARG A 3 16.47 -60.71 15.72
N PHE A 4 16.76 -59.61 15.02
CA PHE A 4 18.11 -59.28 14.52
C PHE A 4 18.33 -57.80 14.16
N LYS A 5 19.58 -57.37 14.33
CA LYS A 5 20.24 -56.11 13.94
C LYS A 5 20.92 -56.24 12.57
N ARG A 6 21.14 -55.10 11.87
CA ARG A 6 22.33 -54.72 11.05
C ARG A 6 22.33 -53.18 11.04
N ALA A 7 23.27 -52.35 11.50
CA ALA A 7 24.74 -52.31 11.61
C ALA A 7 25.48 -52.13 10.28
N ALA A 8 26.00 -50.91 10.03
CA ALA A 8 27.35 -50.65 9.52
C ALA A 8 27.71 -49.16 9.66
N ALA A 9 28.75 -48.88 10.42
CA ALA A 9 29.57 -47.67 10.40
C ALA A 9 30.99 -48.10 10.02
N LEU A 10 31.73 -47.30 9.26
CA LEU A 10 33.18 -47.48 9.11
C LEU A 10 33.87 -46.13 8.93
N LEU A 11 34.76 -45.85 9.88
CA LEU A 11 35.76 -44.79 9.91
C LEU A 11 36.83 -45.00 8.83
N LEU A 12 37.41 -43.89 8.35
CA LEU A 12 38.80 -43.83 7.92
C LEU A 12 39.37 -42.44 8.23
N ALA A 13 40.10 -42.34 9.33
CA ALA A 13 41.02 -41.25 9.63
C ALA A 13 42.35 -41.88 10.01
N LEU A 14 43.42 -41.53 9.29
CA LEU A 14 44.80 -41.91 9.61
C LEU A 14 45.61 -40.64 9.94
N SER A 15 46.18 -40.66 11.14
CA SER A 15 47.34 -39.94 11.72
C SER A 15 48.31 -39.25 10.74
N MET A 16 48.69 -37.97 10.93
CA MET A 16 49.70 -37.39 11.86
C MET A 16 51.19 -37.79 11.64
N LEU A 17 52.01 -36.77 11.34
CA LEU A 17 53.28 -36.32 11.99
C LEU A 17 54.54 -36.08 11.11
N ALA A 18 55.17 -34.91 11.40
CA ALA A 18 56.61 -34.53 11.38
C ALA A 18 57.28 -34.17 10.02
N ALA A 19 58.22 -33.21 9.91
CA ALA A 19 58.75 -32.11 10.73
C ALA A 19 59.79 -31.31 9.91
N ALA A 20 60.03 -30.05 10.31
CA ALA A 20 61.30 -29.29 10.30
C ALA A 20 61.83 -28.55 9.03
N GLY A 21 62.23 -27.28 9.26
CA GLY A 21 63.26 -26.50 8.53
C GLY A 21 62.81 -25.07 8.21
N CYS A 22 63.08 -24.05 9.05
CA CYS A 22 64.15 -23.04 8.89
C CYS A 22 64.12 -22.32 7.51
N THR A 23 64.22 -21.02 7.29
CA THR A 23 64.48 -19.75 8.02
C THR A 23 64.51 -18.67 6.91
N ASP A 24 64.56 -17.38 7.26
CA ASP A 24 65.06 -16.25 6.46
C ASP A 24 64.11 -15.54 5.47
N GLN A 25 63.55 -14.43 5.97
CA GLN A 25 63.56 -13.11 5.29
C GLN A 25 65.01 -12.55 5.32
N PRO A 26 65.46 -11.68 4.38
CA PRO A 26 64.94 -10.31 4.29
C PRO A 26 64.99 -9.59 2.92
N GLU A 27 64.27 -8.48 2.89
CA GLU A 27 64.45 -7.18 2.20
C GLU A 27 65.34 -7.08 0.94
N GLU A 28 64.82 -6.39 -0.09
CA GLU A 28 65.48 -5.18 -0.59
C GLU A 28 64.48 -4.15 -1.15
N THR A 29 64.81 -2.90 -0.83
CA THR A 29 64.17 -1.62 -1.07
C THR A 29 64.55 -1.00 -2.42
N SER A 30 63.67 -0.18 -3.02
CA SER A 30 64.02 0.97 -3.89
C SER A 30 62.71 1.68 -4.32
N SER A 31 62.27 2.73 -3.63
CA SER A 31 62.53 4.16 -3.91
C SER A 31 62.06 4.66 -5.28
N ALA A 32 61.00 5.47 -5.31
CA ALA A 32 61.02 6.87 -5.73
C ALA A 32 59.58 7.40 -5.86
N ALA A 33 59.32 8.51 -5.18
CA ALA A 33 58.12 9.31 -5.32
C ALA A 33 58.12 10.06 -6.66
N GLU A 34 56.96 10.19 -7.30
CA GLU A 34 56.50 11.47 -7.81
C GLU A 34 54.99 11.45 -8.13
N SER A 35 54.43 12.65 -8.03
CA SER A 35 53.03 13.08 -8.06
C SER A 35 52.16 12.58 -9.21
N GLY A 36 50.84 12.46 -8.95
CA GLY A 36 49.85 12.71 -9.98
C GLY A 36 48.48 12.06 -9.76
N SER A 37 47.49 12.90 -9.49
CA SER A 37 46.07 12.77 -9.85
C SER A 37 45.26 11.58 -9.34
N SER A 38 44.27 11.89 -8.50
CA SER A 38 43.14 11.03 -8.20
C SER A 38 42.22 10.92 -9.42
N ASP A 39 42.30 9.83 -10.16
CA ASP A 39 41.21 9.38 -11.03
C ASP A 39 40.62 8.11 -10.43
N ARG A 40 39.46 8.25 -9.79
CA ARG A 40 38.55 7.14 -9.54
C ARG A 40 37.87 6.84 -10.87
N SER A 41 38.31 5.80 -11.56
CA SER A 41 37.52 5.22 -12.64
C SER A 41 36.39 4.41 -12.01
N ASP A 42 35.18 4.97 -12.06
CA ASP A 42 33.93 4.20 -11.97
C ASP A 42 33.93 3.17 -13.10
N THR A 43 34.19 1.92 -12.76
CA THR A 43 33.77 0.79 -13.58
C THR A 43 32.55 0.20 -12.92
N SER A 44 31.38 0.70 -13.31
CA SER A 44 30.10 0.00 -13.12
C SER A 44 30.21 -1.34 -13.84
N SER A 45 30.42 -2.42 -13.09
CA SER A 45 30.26 -3.76 -13.60
C SER A 45 28.76 -4.00 -13.82
N GLU A 46 28.29 -3.81 -15.06
CA GLU A 46 26.97 -4.33 -15.42
C GLU A 46 26.98 -5.86 -15.32
N PRO A 47 25.92 -6.47 -14.78
CA PRO A 47 25.83 -7.92 -14.67
C PRO A 47 25.83 -8.55 -16.06
N PHE A 48 26.66 -9.60 -16.24
CA PHE A 48 26.73 -10.37 -17.47
C PHE A 48 25.42 -11.16 -17.66
N VAL A 49 24.62 -10.80 -18.67
CA VAL A 49 23.41 -11.53 -19.10
C VAL A 49 23.60 -12.03 -20.53
N GLU A 50 23.11 -13.24 -20.82
CA GLU A 50 23.29 -13.94 -22.11
C GLU A 50 22.86 -13.11 -23.34
N PRO A 51 23.54 -13.21 -24.50
CA PRO A 51 23.29 -12.39 -25.69
C PRO A 51 21.84 -12.44 -26.23
N GLU A 52 21.19 -13.61 -26.13
CA GLU A 52 19.81 -13.81 -26.60
C GLU A 52 18.79 -13.06 -25.73
N VAL A 53 19.08 -12.90 -24.44
CA VAL A 53 18.26 -12.12 -23.51
C VAL A 53 18.41 -10.62 -23.81
N ASN A 54 19.60 -10.18 -24.23
CA ASN A 54 19.82 -8.79 -24.64
C ASN A 54 19.07 -8.45 -25.93
N GLU A 55 19.02 -9.34 -26.94
CA GLU A 55 18.23 -9.09 -28.16
C GLU A 55 16.72 -9.03 -27.89
N VAL A 56 16.20 -9.89 -27.00
CA VAL A 56 14.79 -9.84 -26.58
C VAL A 56 14.50 -8.56 -25.79
N ARG A 57 15.37 -8.21 -24.83
CA ARG A 57 15.28 -6.96 -24.07
C ARG A 57 15.28 -5.75 -25.00
N ASP A 58 16.27 -5.64 -25.89
CA ASP A 58 16.42 -4.48 -26.77
C ASP A 58 15.22 -4.34 -27.74
N ARG A 59 14.65 -5.47 -28.20
CA ARG A 59 13.43 -5.46 -29.03
C ARG A 59 12.19 -5.04 -28.22
N VAL A 60 12.12 -5.39 -26.94
CA VAL A 60 11.05 -4.96 -26.02
C VAL A 60 11.22 -3.48 -25.65
N ASP A 61 12.44 -3.04 -25.35
CA ASP A 61 12.76 -1.64 -25.05
C ASP A 61 12.46 -0.72 -26.23
N ALA A 62 12.69 -1.19 -27.46
CA ALA A 62 12.33 -0.45 -28.68
C ALA A 62 10.80 -0.31 -28.88
N LEU A 63 9.97 -1.10 -28.19
CA LEU A 63 8.51 -0.96 -28.22
C LEU A 63 8.01 0.08 -27.21
N TYR A 64 8.79 0.37 -26.16
CA TYR A 64 8.38 1.29 -25.11
C TYR A 64 8.51 2.75 -25.56
N GLY A 65 7.36 3.42 -25.63
CA GLY A 65 7.24 4.87 -25.71
C GLY A 65 7.48 5.54 -24.36
N THR A 66 6.85 6.70 -24.17
CA THR A 66 6.96 7.44 -22.90
C THR A 66 6.39 6.62 -21.72
N PRO A 67 6.86 6.86 -20.49
CA PRO A 67 6.24 6.33 -19.29
C PRO A 67 4.73 6.60 -19.27
N ALA A 68 3.96 5.62 -18.81
CA ALA A 68 2.52 5.80 -18.66
C ALA A 68 2.24 6.68 -17.44
N ASP A 69 1.54 7.80 -17.65
CA ASP A 69 1.04 8.63 -16.56
C ASP A 69 -0.26 8.04 -16.01
N ARG A 70 -0.11 7.14 -15.04
CA ARG A 70 -1.23 6.45 -14.38
C ARG A 70 -2.05 7.34 -13.46
N SER A 71 -1.67 8.61 -13.28
CA SER A 71 -2.52 9.60 -12.62
C SER A 71 -3.67 10.08 -13.53
N LEU A 72 -3.50 9.93 -14.85
CA LEU A 72 -4.55 10.26 -15.81
C LEU A 72 -5.63 9.17 -15.83
N LYS A 73 -6.77 9.46 -16.46
CA LYS A 73 -7.88 8.52 -16.54
C LYS A 73 -7.53 7.28 -17.38
N ALA A 74 -7.75 6.09 -16.82
CA ALA A 74 -7.66 4.80 -17.50
C ALA A 74 -8.78 4.62 -18.52
N ASN A 75 -8.45 4.21 -19.74
CA ASN A 75 -9.39 3.89 -20.82
C ASN A 75 -9.08 2.47 -21.33
N ASN A 76 -10.01 1.52 -21.14
CA ASN A 76 -9.87 0.16 -21.66
C ASN A 76 -10.15 0.12 -23.17
N ALA A 77 -9.12 -0.10 -23.98
CA ALA A 77 -9.22 -0.21 -25.44
C ALA A 77 -9.98 -1.46 -25.91
N LEU A 78 -10.19 -2.45 -25.02
CA LEU A 78 -10.94 -3.66 -25.34
C LEU A 78 -12.45 -3.55 -25.08
N SER A 79 -12.91 -2.47 -24.45
CA SER A 79 -14.31 -2.29 -24.06
C SER A 79 -15.29 -2.57 -25.22
N GLY A 80 -16.20 -3.52 -24.99
CA GLY A 80 -17.22 -3.93 -25.97
C GLY A 80 -16.73 -4.75 -27.17
N LEU A 81 -15.43 -5.06 -27.28
CA LEU A 81 -14.87 -5.89 -28.35
C LEU A 81 -15.10 -7.39 -28.08
N LEU A 82 -14.90 -8.22 -29.10
CA LEU A 82 -14.92 -9.68 -28.97
C LEU A 82 -13.60 -10.25 -29.46
N PRO A 83 -12.94 -11.12 -28.67
CA PRO A 83 -11.73 -11.78 -29.12
C PRO A 83 -12.04 -12.93 -30.09
N ALA A 84 -11.07 -13.23 -30.95
CA ALA A 84 -10.97 -14.53 -31.58
C ALA A 84 -10.32 -15.53 -30.62
N PHE A 85 -11.01 -16.64 -30.34
CA PHE A 85 -10.49 -17.73 -29.52
C PHE A 85 -9.70 -18.75 -30.34
N SER A 86 -8.58 -19.27 -29.83
CA SER A 86 -7.87 -20.40 -30.45
C SER A 86 -8.65 -21.72 -30.40
N ARG A 87 -9.58 -21.85 -29.46
CA ARG A 87 -10.50 -22.98 -29.30
C ARG A 87 -11.84 -22.51 -28.72
N PRO A 88 -12.96 -23.17 -29.00
CA PRO A 88 -14.27 -22.70 -28.58
C PRO A 88 -14.42 -22.70 -27.05
N ALA A 89 -15.11 -21.68 -26.52
CA ALA A 89 -15.60 -21.68 -25.15
C ALA A 89 -16.71 -22.74 -24.97
N SER A 90 -16.92 -23.17 -23.71
CA SER A 90 -17.97 -24.12 -23.35
C SER A 90 -19.36 -23.53 -23.59
N SER A 91 -20.28 -24.37 -24.05
CA SER A 91 -21.70 -24.01 -24.15
C SER A 91 -22.36 -23.81 -22.78
N ASP A 92 -21.79 -24.40 -21.73
CA ASP A 92 -22.33 -24.32 -20.36
C ASP A 92 -21.96 -23.00 -19.66
N TYR A 93 -20.84 -22.41 -20.07
CA TYR A 93 -20.30 -21.14 -19.56
C TYR A 93 -19.89 -20.24 -20.73
N PRO A 94 -20.87 -19.73 -21.50
CA PRO A 94 -20.59 -18.98 -22.73
C PRO A 94 -20.21 -17.51 -22.47
N GLY A 95 -20.29 -17.00 -21.24
CA GLY A 95 -20.02 -15.60 -20.88
C GLY A 95 -20.67 -14.60 -21.82
N ASN A 96 -21.98 -14.74 -22.05
CA ASN A 96 -22.74 -13.94 -23.02
C ASN A 96 -22.12 -13.96 -24.45
N GLY A 97 -21.69 -15.13 -24.91
CA GLY A 97 -21.03 -15.30 -26.20
C GLY A 97 -19.63 -14.66 -26.26
N GLY A 98 -18.93 -14.61 -25.13
CA GLY A 98 -17.63 -13.97 -24.97
C GLY A 98 -17.66 -12.49 -24.60
N ARG A 99 -18.84 -11.84 -24.57
CA ARG A 99 -18.96 -10.42 -24.23
C ARG A 99 -18.59 -10.10 -22.78
N ALA A 100 -18.69 -11.08 -21.89
CA ALA A 100 -18.29 -10.95 -20.50
C ALA A 100 -16.77 -10.75 -20.30
N LEU A 101 -15.98 -10.86 -21.37
CA LEU A 101 -14.55 -10.55 -21.32
C LEU A 101 -14.27 -9.05 -21.47
N THR A 102 -15.25 -8.22 -21.79
CA THR A 102 -15.00 -6.79 -22.09
C THR A 102 -16.21 -5.92 -21.74
N ASP A 103 -17.08 -6.35 -20.84
CA ASP A 103 -18.30 -5.63 -20.47
C ASP A 103 -18.10 -4.76 -19.22
N GLY A 104 -16.91 -4.76 -18.63
CA GLY A 104 -16.56 -4.00 -17.43
C GLY A 104 -17.06 -4.66 -16.15
N VAL A 105 -17.53 -5.90 -16.21
CA VAL A 105 -18.11 -6.61 -15.06
C VAL A 105 -17.19 -7.75 -14.62
N ARG A 106 -16.65 -7.63 -13.40
CA ARG A 106 -15.93 -8.74 -12.76
C ARG A 106 -16.86 -9.63 -11.95
N THR A 107 -16.63 -10.93 -12.02
CA THR A 107 -17.40 -11.97 -11.36
C THR A 107 -16.61 -12.51 -10.17
N GLN A 108 -17.28 -12.71 -9.04
CA GLN A 108 -16.65 -13.19 -7.79
C GLN A 108 -17.27 -14.51 -7.30
N ILE A 109 -18.26 -15.02 -8.03
CA ILE A 109 -19.04 -16.21 -7.63
C ILE A 109 -19.08 -17.19 -8.80
N PHE A 110 -18.76 -18.45 -8.49
CA PHE A 110 -18.76 -19.59 -9.41
C PHE A 110 -20.07 -19.78 -10.20
N ASP A 111 -21.22 -19.73 -9.54
CA ASP A 111 -22.52 -20.20 -10.08
C ASP A 111 -23.24 -19.15 -10.95
N THR A 112 -22.51 -18.50 -11.84
CA THR A 112 -23.08 -17.53 -12.79
C THR A 112 -22.67 -17.88 -14.21
N GLN A 113 -23.53 -17.56 -15.19
CA GLN A 113 -23.20 -17.65 -16.61
C GLN A 113 -22.33 -16.47 -17.11
N SER A 114 -21.79 -15.68 -16.17
CA SER A 114 -20.95 -14.51 -16.44
C SER A 114 -19.50 -14.90 -16.76
N TRP A 115 -19.07 -16.13 -16.43
CA TRP A 115 -17.76 -16.64 -16.82
C TRP A 115 -17.73 -17.07 -18.29
N VAL A 116 -16.61 -16.83 -18.97
CA VAL A 116 -16.24 -17.58 -20.16
C VAL A 116 -15.41 -18.78 -19.73
N GLY A 117 -16.01 -19.96 -19.82
CA GLY A 117 -15.39 -21.21 -19.38
C GLY A 117 -14.78 -22.02 -20.53
N PHE A 118 -13.61 -22.58 -20.33
CA PHE A 118 -12.98 -23.54 -21.23
C PHE A 118 -12.76 -24.87 -20.52
N ASN A 119 -13.19 -25.96 -21.17
CA ASN A 119 -12.98 -27.30 -20.64
C ASN A 119 -11.65 -27.88 -21.12
N GLY A 120 -10.94 -28.55 -20.20
CA GLY A 120 -9.67 -29.21 -20.47
C GLY A 120 -8.47 -28.28 -20.31
N ARG A 121 -7.29 -28.90 -20.19
CA ARG A 121 -6.06 -28.24 -19.73
C ARG A 121 -5.19 -27.64 -20.83
N GLU A 122 -5.67 -27.61 -22.07
CA GLU A 122 -4.92 -26.97 -23.15
C GLU A 122 -4.95 -25.44 -22.97
N PRO A 123 -3.86 -24.73 -23.28
CA PRO A 123 -3.85 -23.27 -23.29
C PRO A 123 -4.93 -22.68 -24.20
N VAL A 124 -5.35 -21.45 -23.90
CA VAL A 124 -6.29 -20.67 -24.70
C VAL A 124 -5.60 -19.38 -25.14
N THR A 125 -5.82 -18.98 -26.39
CA THR A 125 -5.35 -17.70 -26.90
C THR A 125 -6.54 -16.82 -27.21
N LEU A 126 -6.51 -15.58 -26.73
CA LEU A 126 -7.46 -14.53 -27.06
C LEU A 126 -6.76 -13.53 -27.98
N THR A 127 -7.29 -13.26 -29.18
CA THR A 127 -6.76 -12.23 -30.07
C THR A 127 -7.81 -11.15 -30.32
N PHE A 128 -7.52 -9.92 -29.93
CA PHE A 128 -8.35 -8.74 -30.17
C PHE A 128 -7.80 -7.95 -31.37
N ASP A 129 -8.67 -7.49 -32.26
CA ASP A 129 -8.38 -6.47 -33.28
C ASP A 129 -9.07 -5.17 -32.84
N LEU A 130 -8.27 -4.15 -32.52
CA LEU A 130 -8.76 -2.83 -32.11
C LEU A 130 -9.35 -2.02 -33.30
N GLY A 131 -9.19 -2.52 -34.53
CA GLY A 131 -9.62 -1.86 -35.77
C GLY A 131 -8.59 -0.87 -36.32
N GLU A 132 -7.83 -0.23 -35.45
CA GLU A 132 -6.74 0.69 -35.78
C GLU A 132 -5.56 0.55 -34.80
N VAL A 133 -4.42 1.17 -35.12
CA VAL A 133 -3.30 1.23 -34.18
C VAL A 133 -3.66 2.20 -33.06
N VAL A 134 -3.68 1.69 -31.83
CA VAL A 134 -3.91 2.45 -30.61
C VAL A 134 -2.57 2.64 -29.91
N ASP A 135 -2.21 3.90 -29.70
CA ASP A 135 -1.03 4.29 -28.92
C ASP A 135 -1.33 4.38 -27.42
N GLY A 136 -0.28 4.29 -26.60
CA GLY A 136 -0.35 4.60 -25.17
C GLY A 136 -0.81 3.44 -24.27
N LEU A 137 -0.85 2.20 -24.77
CA LEU A 137 -1.27 1.03 -24.00
C LEU A 137 -0.21 0.68 -22.95
N ALA A 138 -0.60 0.45 -21.71
CA ALA A 138 0.33 0.34 -20.58
C ALA A 138 0.02 -0.81 -19.61
N ASP A 139 -1.26 -1.06 -19.34
CA ASP A 139 -1.69 -2.07 -18.37
C ASP A 139 -2.59 -3.10 -19.07
N PHE A 140 -2.30 -4.37 -18.87
CA PHE A 140 -2.98 -5.49 -19.53
C PHE A 140 -3.41 -6.49 -18.47
N GLU A 141 -4.64 -6.97 -18.53
CA GLU A 141 -5.17 -7.86 -17.50
C GLU A 141 -6.06 -8.95 -18.07
N VAL A 142 -6.07 -10.11 -17.42
CA VAL A 142 -7.09 -11.16 -17.56
C VAL A 142 -7.58 -11.52 -16.15
N GLY A 143 -8.87 -11.37 -15.89
CA GLY A 143 -9.50 -11.92 -14.69
C GLY A 143 -9.67 -13.44 -14.82
N ALA A 144 -9.32 -14.17 -13.77
CA ALA A 144 -9.47 -15.62 -13.70
C ALA A 144 -9.99 -16.04 -12.32
N PHE A 145 -10.51 -17.26 -12.23
CA PHE A 145 -11.12 -17.76 -10.99
C PHE A 145 -10.63 -19.15 -10.62
N GLU A 146 -10.40 -19.39 -9.34
CA GLU A 146 -10.18 -20.70 -8.74
C GLU A 146 -11.42 -21.09 -7.93
N GLU A 147 -11.87 -22.32 -8.11
CA GLU A 147 -12.82 -22.98 -7.24
C GLU A 147 -12.50 -24.48 -7.28
N ARG A 148 -11.67 -24.88 -6.31
CA ARG A 148 -10.99 -26.17 -6.31
C ARG A 148 -11.95 -27.33 -6.22
N ASP A 149 -13.03 -27.18 -5.47
CA ASP A 149 -14.03 -28.24 -5.26
C ASP A 149 -14.84 -28.52 -6.53
N TYR A 150 -14.91 -27.56 -7.45
CA TYR A 150 -15.58 -27.69 -8.75
C TYR A 150 -14.61 -27.90 -9.92
N GLY A 151 -13.33 -28.10 -9.62
CA GLY A 151 -12.33 -28.41 -10.64
C GLY A 151 -11.95 -27.21 -11.51
N ILE A 152 -12.17 -25.98 -11.03
CA ILE A 152 -11.79 -24.73 -11.70
C ILE A 152 -10.47 -24.27 -11.12
N GLY A 153 -9.50 -23.96 -11.98
CA GLY A 153 -8.16 -23.60 -11.54
C GLY A 153 -7.56 -22.47 -12.36
N LEU A 154 -6.65 -21.72 -11.74
CA LEU A 154 -5.94 -20.63 -12.40
C LEU A 154 -5.02 -21.13 -13.52
N PRO A 155 -4.81 -20.34 -14.58
CA PRO A 155 -3.79 -20.62 -15.60
C PRO A 155 -2.39 -20.50 -15.00
N ALA A 156 -1.44 -21.33 -15.44
CA ALA A 156 -0.05 -21.28 -14.94
C ALA A 156 0.62 -19.90 -15.15
N ALA A 157 0.25 -19.21 -16.22
CA ALA A 157 0.68 -17.85 -16.54
C ALA A 157 -0.28 -17.23 -17.56
N VAL A 158 -0.26 -15.90 -17.66
CA VAL A 158 -0.83 -15.14 -18.77
C VAL A 158 0.29 -14.35 -19.42
N ALA A 159 0.55 -14.62 -20.71
CA ALA A 159 1.53 -13.89 -21.51
C ALA A 159 0.82 -12.95 -22.49
N VAL A 160 1.38 -11.77 -22.71
CA VAL A 160 0.81 -10.75 -23.60
C VAL A 160 1.77 -10.45 -24.75
N SER A 161 1.23 -10.38 -25.96
CA SER A 161 1.94 -9.95 -27.16
C SER A 161 1.12 -8.94 -27.95
N VAL A 162 1.79 -8.01 -28.62
CA VAL A 162 1.18 -6.95 -29.42
C VAL A 162 1.66 -6.97 -30.86
N SER A 163 0.84 -6.48 -31.78
CA SER A 163 1.16 -6.37 -33.20
C SER A 163 0.44 -5.20 -33.85
N THR A 164 1.03 -4.60 -34.87
CA THR A 164 0.38 -3.58 -35.73
C THR A 164 -0.19 -4.17 -37.02
N ASP A 165 0.25 -5.37 -37.43
CA ASP A 165 -0.08 -6.00 -38.72
C ASP A 165 -0.92 -7.28 -38.59
N GLY A 166 -1.01 -7.86 -37.39
CA GLY A 166 -1.76 -9.10 -37.13
C GLY A 166 -1.02 -10.37 -37.56
N GLU A 167 0.22 -10.24 -38.03
CA GLU A 167 1.07 -11.36 -38.46
C GLU A 167 2.29 -11.49 -37.54
N ASN A 168 2.99 -10.38 -37.29
CA ASN A 168 4.20 -10.33 -36.47
C ASN A 168 3.86 -9.80 -35.09
N PHE A 169 3.90 -10.69 -34.09
CA PHE A 169 3.63 -10.32 -32.71
C PHE A 169 4.92 -10.25 -31.91
N SER A 170 5.03 -9.17 -31.13
CA SER A 170 6.09 -8.98 -30.16
C SER A 170 5.57 -9.25 -28.76
N TRP A 171 6.22 -10.17 -28.06
CA TRP A 171 5.96 -10.44 -26.65
C TRP A 171 6.38 -9.24 -25.80
N ILE A 172 5.52 -8.83 -24.85
CA ILE A 172 5.75 -7.66 -23.99
C ILE A 172 5.79 -8.00 -22.50
N GLY A 173 5.45 -9.23 -22.11
CA GLY A 173 5.56 -9.68 -20.73
C GLY A 173 4.65 -10.86 -20.40
N SER A 174 4.81 -11.38 -19.18
CA SER A 174 3.95 -12.42 -18.63
C SER A 174 3.78 -12.28 -17.12
N VAL A 175 2.61 -12.66 -16.63
CA VAL A 175 2.29 -12.74 -15.21
C VAL A 175 2.13 -14.22 -14.85
N LEU A 176 2.83 -14.68 -13.81
CA LEU A 176 2.74 -16.05 -13.32
C LEU A 176 1.61 -16.18 -12.30
N ALA A 177 1.02 -17.36 -12.20
CA ALA A 177 0.12 -17.66 -11.09
C ALA A 177 0.87 -17.56 -9.74
N PRO A 178 0.19 -17.11 -8.68
CA PRO A 178 0.75 -17.14 -7.33
C PRO A 178 1.03 -18.58 -6.88
N ALA A 179 2.03 -18.74 -6.00
CA ALA A 179 2.42 -20.05 -5.49
C ALA A 179 1.33 -20.70 -4.59
N GLU A 180 0.54 -19.87 -3.92
CA GLU A 180 -0.56 -20.29 -3.05
C GLU A 180 -1.78 -19.38 -3.31
N VAL A 181 -2.94 -20.01 -3.52
CA VAL A 181 -4.25 -19.36 -3.58
C VAL A 181 -5.24 -20.11 -2.71
N SER A 182 -6.21 -19.38 -2.18
CA SER A 182 -7.30 -19.97 -1.42
C SER A 182 -8.15 -20.87 -2.33
N GLY A 183 -8.91 -21.80 -1.75
CA GLY A 183 -9.68 -22.79 -2.52
C GLY A 183 -10.77 -22.19 -3.41
N THR A 184 -11.15 -20.93 -3.19
CA THR A 184 -12.17 -20.18 -3.93
C THR A 184 -11.73 -18.72 -4.03
N GLU A 185 -11.28 -18.26 -5.21
CA GLU A 185 -10.68 -16.92 -5.34
C GLU A 185 -10.77 -16.39 -6.78
N ALA A 186 -11.14 -15.12 -6.96
CA ALA A 186 -10.92 -14.42 -8.22
C ALA A 186 -9.53 -13.76 -8.20
N TYR A 187 -8.73 -14.03 -9.23
CA TYR A 187 -7.36 -13.56 -9.32
C TYR A 187 -7.13 -12.78 -10.63
N PRO A 188 -6.74 -11.50 -10.55
CA PRO A 188 -6.38 -10.71 -11.73
C PRO A 188 -4.92 -10.94 -12.14
N PHE A 189 -4.70 -11.40 -13.37
CA PHE A 189 -3.35 -11.48 -13.96
C PHE A 189 -2.99 -10.15 -14.62
N THR A 190 -2.47 -9.20 -13.83
CA THR A 190 -2.17 -7.83 -14.29
C THR A 190 -0.70 -7.66 -14.69
N LEU A 191 -0.44 -7.39 -15.97
CA LEU A 191 0.86 -6.96 -16.50
C LEU A 191 0.88 -5.43 -16.62
N ARG A 192 1.75 -4.76 -15.86
CA ARG A 192 1.97 -3.31 -15.93
C ARG A 192 3.31 -2.99 -16.55
N LEU A 193 3.31 -2.25 -17.65
CA LEU A 193 4.53 -1.90 -18.37
C LEU A 193 5.16 -0.61 -17.81
N ALA A 194 6.49 -0.51 -17.78
CA ALA A 194 7.15 0.73 -17.36
C ALA A 194 6.92 1.88 -18.35
N GLY A 195 6.91 1.57 -19.65
CA GLY A 195 6.57 2.47 -20.75
C GLY A 195 5.26 2.07 -21.42
N THR A 196 4.82 2.88 -22.39
CA THR A 196 3.63 2.58 -23.21
C THR A 196 4.00 1.84 -24.49
N VAL A 197 3.08 1.07 -25.07
CA VAL A 197 3.23 0.43 -26.38
C VAL A 197 2.08 0.82 -27.31
N SER A 198 2.31 0.67 -28.61
CA SER A 198 1.31 0.87 -29.65
C SER A 198 0.93 -0.46 -30.30
N ALA A 199 -0.36 -0.71 -30.50
CA ALA A 199 -0.83 -1.96 -31.07
C ALA A 199 -2.15 -1.78 -31.82
N ARG A 200 -2.37 -2.60 -32.86
CA ARG A 200 -3.72 -2.84 -33.42
C ARG A 200 -4.27 -4.19 -32.96
N TYR A 201 -3.40 -5.18 -32.84
CA TYR A 201 -3.74 -6.52 -32.40
C TYR A 201 -3.10 -6.80 -31.05
N ILE A 202 -3.89 -7.30 -30.11
CA ILE A 202 -3.42 -7.71 -28.79
C ILE A 202 -3.75 -9.18 -28.60
N ARG A 203 -2.76 -9.96 -28.17
CA ARG A 203 -2.89 -11.39 -27.95
C ARG A 203 -2.55 -11.75 -26.52
N TYR A 204 -3.49 -12.40 -25.85
CA TYR A 204 -3.33 -13.00 -24.53
C TYR A 204 -3.18 -14.51 -24.70
N GLU A 205 -2.06 -15.05 -24.26
CA GLU A 205 -1.78 -16.48 -24.21
C GLU A 205 -1.97 -16.95 -22.77
N ILE A 206 -3.11 -17.60 -22.53
CA ILE A 206 -3.54 -18.07 -21.21
C ILE A 206 -3.06 -19.51 -21.08
N GLY A 207 -2.13 -19.72 -20.15
CA GLY A 207 -1.47 -20.99 -19.91
C GLY A 207 -2.42 -22.10 -19.45
N ALA A 208 -1.91 -23.32 -19.39
CA ALA A 208 -2.70 -24.47 -18.94
C ALA A 208 -3.25 -24.23 -17.52
N PRO A 209 -4.55 -24.46 -17.26
CA PRO A 209 -5.12 -24.34 -15.93
C PRO A 209 -4.57 -25.43 -14.99
N SER A 210 -4.49 -25.09 -13.71
CA SER A 210 -4.12 -26.00 -12.63
C SER A 210 -5.13 -27.15 -12.46
N ASN A 211 -6.37 -26.97 -12.95
CA ASN A 211 -7.46 -27.93 -12.85
C ASN A 211 -8.22 -28.12 -14.18
N THR A 212 -9.36 -28.81 -14.17
CA THR A 212 -10.09 -29.24 -15.38
C THR A 212 -10.73 -28.09 -16.15
N TRP A 213 -11.16 -27.05 -15.45
CA TRP A 213 -11.80 -25.87 -16.00
C TRP A 213 -10.91 -24.64 -15.88
N LEU A 214 -10.91 -23.82 -16.93
CA LEU A 214 -10.41 -22.46 -16.92
C LEU A 214 -11.62 -21.52 -16.97
N PHE A 215 -11.80 -20.69 -15.96
CA PHE A 215 -12.80 -19.62 -15.95
C PHE A 215 -12.08 -18.29 -16.02
N ILE A 216 -12.48 -17.47 -16.99
CA ILE A 216 -11.99 -16.11 -17.15
C ILE A 216 -13.16 -15.14 -17.31
N ASP A 217 -12.94 -13.94 -16.81
CA ASP A 217 -13.76 -12.75 -16.98
C ASP A 217 -12.83 -11.57 -17.37
N GLU A 218 -13.43 -10.42 -17.60
CA GLU A 218 -12.80 -9.10 -17.84
C GLU A 218 -11.31 -9.12 -18.29
N VAL A 219 -11.12 -8.88 -19.58
CA VAL A 219 -9.82 -8.76 -20.24
C VAL A 219 -9.64 -7.31 -20.66
N THR A 220 -8.54 -6.70 -20.24
CA THR A 220 -8.32 -5.26 -20.42
C THR A 220 -6.99 -4.96 -21.08
N ALA A 221 -6.97 -3.91 -21.90
CA ALA A 221 -5.76 -3.25 -22.39
C ALA A 221 -5.95 -1.74 -22.23
N VAL A 222 -5.28 -1.16 -21.24
CA VAL A 222 -5.56 0.19 -20.74
C VAL A 222 -4.54 1.19 -21.26
N ARG A 223 -5.03 2.36 -21.69
CA ARG A 223 -4.25 3.58 -21.93
C ARG A 223 -4.74 4.73 -21.06
N TYR A 224 -3.85 5.66 -20.72
CA TYR A 224 -4.13 6.77 -19.81
C TYR A 224 -4.22 8.12 -20.56
N GLY A 225 -5.30 8.90 -20.39
CA GLY A 225 -5.52 10.17 -21.12
C GLY A 225 -6.88 10.85 -20.88
N ALA A 226 -7.13 12.03 -21.47
CA ALA A 226 -8.30 12.89 -21.18
C ALA A 226 -9.59 12.54 -21.98
N GLY A 227 -10.64 12.02 -21.28
CA GLY A 227 -12.09 11.89 -21.63
C GLY A 227 -12.51 11.02 -22.85
N ALA A 228 -13.61 10.24 -22.92
CA ALA A 228 -14.63 9.71 -22.00
C ALA A 228 -15.28 8.44 -22.63
N ASP A 229 -15.45 7.34 -21.87
CA ASP A 229 -16.60 6.40 -21.83
C ASP A 229 -16.31 5.20 -20.89
N GLY A 230 -17.21 4.90 -19.93
CA GLY A 230 -17.34 3.59 -19.25
C GLY A 230 -16.27 3.18 -18.21
N PRO A 231 -16.55 2.20 -17.31
CA PRO A 231 -15.89 2.09 -16.00
C PRO A 231 -14.44 1.59 -16.06
N THR A 232 -13.54 2.47 -15.62
CA THR A 232 -12.53 2.30 -14.55
C THR A 232 -11.95 0.89 -14.32
N SER A 233 -10.62 0.77 -14.49
CA SER A 233 -9.76 0.03 -13.55
C SER A 233 -10.34 0.18 -12.15
N GLY A 234 -10.46 -0.88 -11.35
CA GLY A 234 -11.30 -0.97 -10.13
C GLY A 234 -11.11 0.06 -9.01
N GLU A 235 -10.53 1.22 -9.27
CA GLU A 235 -10.43 2.41 -8.45
C GLU A 235 -11.11 3.65 -9.10
N VAL A 236 -11.74 4.48 -8.29
CA VAL A 236 -12.42 5.73 -8.63
C VAL A 236 -11.69 6.87 -7.94
N GLY A 237 -10.86 7.58 -8.71
CA GLY A 237 -10.06 8.73 -8.24
C GLY A 237 -10.81 10.07 -8.19
N ASP A 238 -11.94 10.17 -8.89
CA ASP A 238 -12.75 11.39 -8.99
C ASP A 238 -14.21 11.08 -8.61
N TYR A 239 -14.44 10.76 -7.34
CA TYR A 239 -15.78 10.46 -6.84
C TYR A 239 -16.58 11.74 -6.56
N TYR A 240 -15.95 12.80 -6.09
CA TYR A 240 -16.60 14.03 -5.62
C TYR A 240 -16.55 15.19 -6.64
N GLY A 241 -15.85 15.02 -7.77
CA GLY A 241 -15.60 16.11 -8.71
C GLY A 241 -14.40 16.97 -8.29
N ASP A 242 -14.02 17.88 -9.19
CA ASP A 242 -12.98 18.86 -8.93
C ASP A 242 -13.42 19.90 -7.88
N THR A 243 -12.48 20.30 -7.01
CA THR A 243 -12.67 21.45 -6.13
C THR A 243 -12.38 22.76 -6.88
N ASN A 244 -13.14 23.79 -6.54
CA ASN A 244 -13.02 25.15 -7.05
C ASN A 244 -12.73 26.09 -5.88
N ILE A 245 -11.45 26.40 -5.70
CA ILE A 245 -10.94 27.27 -4.65
C ILE A 245 -10.23 28.44 -5.34
N PRO A 246 -10.94 29.53 -5.68
CA PRO A 246 -10.33 30.64 -6.38
C PRO A 246 -9.32 31.37 -5.46
N GLU A 247 -8.19 31.76 -6.02
CA GLU A 247 -7.22 32.60 -5.31
C GLU A 247 -7.81 34.01 -5.07
N ILE A 248 -7.84 34.44 -3.82
CA ILE A 248 -8.29 35.77 -3.45
C ILE A 248 -7.08 36.68 -3.25
N THR A 249 -6.91 37.61 -4.17
CA THR A 249 -5.81 38.59 -4.16
C THR A 249 -6.13 39.87 -3.40
N GLU A 250 -7.41 40.17 -3.19
CA GLU A 250 -7.90 41.29 -2.38
C GLU A 250 -9.00 40.82 -1.43
N PRO A 251 -8.89 41.08 -0.11
CA PRO A 251 -9.91 40.69 0.86
C PRO A 251 -11.29 41.26 0.58
N GLU A 252 -12.31 40.42 0.73
CA GLU A 252 -13.72 40.79 0.65
C GLU A 252 -14.38 40.71 2.02
N TYR A 253 -15.10 41.76 2.42
CA TYR A 253 -15.73 41.85 3.74
C TYR A 253 -17.26 41.95 3.64
N TRP A 254 -17.94 41.43 4.66
CA TRP A 254 -19.39 41.55 4.83
C TRP A 254 -19.84 43.00 5.03
N ASP A 255 -21.08 43.31 4.67
CA ASP A 255 -21.65 44.65 4.87
C ASP A 255 -21.91 44.87 6.38
N PRO A 256 -21.28 45.87 7.01
CA PRO A 256 -21.46 46.14 8.45
C PRO A 256 -22.90 46.50 8.86
N SER A 257 -23.79 46.80 7.90
CA SER A 257 -25.20 47.07 8.15
C SER A 257 -26.06 45.81 8.28
N GLU A 258 -25.52 44.63 7.96
CA GLU A 258 -26.22 43.36 8.13
C GLU A 258 -26.57 43.13 9.61
N SER A 259 -27.82 42.72 9.88
CA SER A 259 -28.32 42.60 11.25
C SER A 259 -27.58 41.56 12.09
N ASP A 260 -26.96 40.58 11.45
CA ASP A 260 -26.18 39.51 12.07
C ASP A 260 -24.66 39.75 11.99
N TYR A 261 -24.22 40.94 11.55
CA TYR A 261 -22.80 41.24 11.32
C TYR A 261 -21.91 40.94 12.54
N ALA A 262 -22.37 41.29 13.75
CA ALA A 262 -21.64 41.05 14.99
C ALA A 262 -22.14 39.82 15.78
N GLN A 263 -23.07 39.04 15.24
CA GLN A 263 -23.66 37.90 15.95
C GLN A 263 -22.78 36.66 15.80
N GLU A 264 -22.48 36.01 16.93
CA GLU A 264 -21.84 34.70 16.91
C GLU A 264 -22.81 33.65 16.35
N ARG A 265 -22.34 32.88 15.37
CA ARG A 265 -23.15 31.87 14.67
C ARG A 265 -22.27 30.78 14.07
N ASN A 266 -22.89 29.65 13.71
CA ASN A 266 -22.25 28.70 12.80
C ASN A 266 -22.16 29.36 11.41
N LEU A 267 -20.95 29.61 10.96
CA LEU A 267 -20.63 30.29 9.70
C LEU A 267 -20.74 29.35 8.50
N ILE A 268 -20.68 28.03 8.70
CA ILE A 268 -20.86 27.03 7.64
C ILE A 268 -22.28 26.45 7.57
N ALA A 269 -23.19 26.88 8.45
CA ALA A 269 -24.56 26.37 8.47
C ALA A 269 -25.27 26.56 7.12
N GLY A 270 -25.71 25.45 6.53
CA GLY A 270 -26.37 25.39 5.23
C GLY A 270 -25.50 25.73 4.02
N LEU A 271 -24.18 25.93 4.20
CA LEU A 271 -23.27 26.12 3.07
C LEU A 271 -23.02 24.78 2.37
N PRO A 272 -22.89 24.78 1.03
CA PRO A 272 -22.44 23.60 0.31
C PRO A 272 -20.98 23.32 0.63
N GLN A 273 -20.65 22.04 0.77
CA GLN A 273 -19.28 21.57 0.89
C GLN A 273 -18.68 21.26 -0.48
N GLN A 274 -17.36 21.28 -0.52
CA GLN A 274 -16.56 20.59 -1.52
C GLN A 274 -15.76 19.49 -0.81
N ILE A 275 -15.48 18.39 -1.49
CA ILE A 275 -14.82 17.24 -0.84
C ILE A 275 -13.67 16.77 -1.71
N GLU A 276 -12.48 16.66 -1.13
CA GLU A 276 -11.34 15.99 -1.73
C GLU A 276 -11.14 14.63 -1.08
N GLN A 277 -10.94 13.61 -1.92
CA GLN A 277 -10.51 12.29 -1.48
C GLN A 277 -8.98 12.25 -1.40
N LEU A 278 -8.44 11.73 -0.30
CA LEU A 278 -6.97 11.65 -0.13
C LEU A 278 -6.35 10.47 -0.90
N ALA A 279 -7.16 9.51 -1.35
CA ALA A 279 -6.76 8.43 -2.25
C ALA A 279 -7.96 7.94 -3.08
N PRO A 280 -7.71 7.23 -4.20
CA PRO A 280 -8.76 6.55 -4.97
C PRO A 280 -9.61 5.61 -4.11
N PHE A 281 -10.89 5.50 -4.45
CA PHE A 281 -11.80 4.51 -3.84
C PHE A 281 -11.76 3.23 -4.65
N SER A 282 -11.91 2.05 -4.05
CA SER A 282 -12.27 0.90 -4.87
C SER A 282 -13.66 1.11 -5.49
N ALA A 283 -13.93 0.52 -6.65
CA ALA A 283 -15.22 0.61 -7.33
C ALA A 283 -16.38 0.11 -6.43
N GLU A 284 -16.11 -0.85 -5.55
CA GLU A 284 -17.07 -1.38 -4.57
C GLU A 284 -17.56 -0.30 -3.58
N VAL A 285 -16.64 0.54 -3.09
CA VAL A 285 -16.96 1.58 -2.09
C VAL A 285 -17.27 2.94 -2.72
N ALA A 286 -17.04 3.10 -4.03
CA ALA A 286 -17.39 4.27 -4.81
C ALA A 286 -18.90 4.33 -5.15
N THR A 287 -19.76 4.11 -4.15
CA THR A 287 -21.22 4.15 -4.28
C THR A 287 -21.82 5.08 -3.25
N THR A 288 -23.01 5.61 -3.53
CA THR A 288 -23.74 6.50 -2.60
C THR A 288 -24.13 5.82 -1.29
N PHE A 289 -24.07 4.49 -1.23
CA PHE A 289 -24.28 3.73 0.00
C PHE A 289 -23.08 3.87 0.96
N TYR A 290 -21.86 3.81 0.44
CA TYR A 290 -20.62 3.81 1.24
C TYR A 290 -20.01 5.21 1.40
N ASN A 291 -20.20 6.08 0.40
CA ASN A 291 -19.74 7.46 0.41
C ASN A 291 -20.90 8.36 -0.01
N SER A 292 -21.39 9.24 0.87
CA SER A 292 -22.42 10.22 0.48
C SER A 292 -21.86 11.21 -0.54
N LYS A 293 -22.68 11.75 -1.44
CA LYS A 293 -22.24 12.76 -2.43
C LYS A 293 -22.04 14.13 -1.80
N GLU A 294 -21.15 14.92 -2.39
CA GLU A 294 -20.78 16.28 -1.99
C GLU A 294 -21.96 17.26 -1.98
N ASP A 295 -23.02 16.98 -2.74
CA ASP A 295 -24.26 17.77 -2.76
C ASP A 295 -25.22 17.47 -1.59
N ALA A 296 -24.93 16.48 -0.75
CA ALA A 296 -25.77 16.12 0.39
C ALA A 296 -25.58 17.10 1.56
N ALA A 297 -26.66 17.77 1.99
CA ALA A 297 -26.60 18.82 3.01
C ALA A 297 -26.31 18.36 4.45
N MET A 298 -26.17 17.06 4.71
CA MET A 298 -26.15 16.47 6.06
C MET A 298 -25.04 17.02 6.97
N LEU A 299 -23.94 17.53 6.41
CA LEU A 299 -22.83 18.03 7.22
C LEU A 299 -23.11 19.38 7.89
N THR A 300 -24.11 20.15 7.43
CA THR A 300 -24.34 21.53 7.90
C THR A 300 -25.82 21.90 8.02
N ASP A 301 -26.73 20.93 8.00
CA ASP A 301 -28.18 21.19 7.99
C ASP A 301 -28.80 21.36 9.39
N GLY A 302 -27.98 21.25 10.45
CA GLY A 302 -28.42 21.35 11.84
C GLY A 302 -29.18 20.13 12.34
N LYS A 303 -29.14 18.99 11.62
CA LYS A 303 -29.89 17.78 11.98
C LYS A 303 -28.96 16.64 12.38
N PHE A 304 -28.87 16.45 13.69
CA PHE A 304 -28.21 15.29 14.26
C PHE A 304 -29.03 14.00 14.10
N ALA A 305 -28.34 12.88 13.93
CA ALA A 305 -28.89 11.53 13.93
C ALA A 305 -29.67 11.24 15.23
N GLY A 306 -30.86 10.65 15.09
CA GLY A 306 -31.71 10.30 16.23
C GLY A 306 -31.19 9.07 16.99
N GLN A 307 -30.34 8.27 16.34
CA GLN A 307 -29.79 7.03 16.88
C GLN A 307 -28.29 6.91 16.56
N ALA A 308 -27.54 6.30 17.48
CA ALA A 308 -26.17 5.86 17.24
C ALA A 308 -26.17 4.54 16.44
N ALA A 309 -26.58 4.60 15.17
CA ALA A 309 -26.66 3.44 14.29
C ALA A 309 -26.33 3.84 12.84
N TYR A 310 -25.54 3.04 12.13
CA TYR A 310 -25.13 3.33 10.74
C TYR A 310 -26.31 3.52 9.76
N SER A 311 -27.46 2.94 10.09
CA SER A 311 -28.68 3.00 9.30
C SER A 311 -29.45 4.32 9.44
N ASP A 312 -29.09 5.17 10.40
CA ASP A 312 -29.72 6.48 10.53
C ASP A 312 -29.37 7.34 9.30
N PRO A 313 -30.37 7.86 8.56
CA PRO A 313 -30.13 8.58 7.30
C PRO A 313 -29.53 9.98 7.49
N ALA A 314 -29.42 10.48 8.74
CA ALA A 314 -28.76 11.76 9.00
C ALA A 314 -27.24 11.70 8.84
N TYR A 315 -26.62 10.51 8.88
CA TYR A 315 -25.17 10.40 8.73
C TYR A 315 -24.72 10.54 7.28
N PHE A 316 -23.83 11.51 7.05
CA PHE A 316 -22.94 11.55 5.92
C PHE A 316 -21.88 10.45 6.05
N ARG A 317 -21.68 9.67 4.99
CA ARG A 317 -20.85 8.46 5.04
C ARG A 317 -19.52 8.67 4.33
N PHE A 318 -18.44 8.21 4.95
CA PHE A 318 -17.10 8.12 4.37
C PHE A 318 -16.54 6.71 4.55
N THR A 319 -16.09 6.08 3.46
CA THR A 319 -15.55 4.70 3.46
C THR A 319 -14.29 4.59 2.60
N GLY A 320 -13.22 3.98 3.13
CA GLY A 320 -11.95 3.73 2.41
C GLY A 320 -11.21 5.01 2.02
N GLY A 321 -10.33 4.99 1.02
CA GLY A 321 -9.73 6.19 0.40
C GLY A 321 -8.81 7.05 1.28
N LEU A 322 -8.19 6.45 2.31
CA LEU A 322 -7.26 7.02 3.31
C LEU A 322 -7.78 8.14 4.21
N GLY A 323 -8.58 9.08 3.70
CA GLY A 323 -9.11 10.22 4.43
C GLY A 323 -9.82 11.21 3.52
N ARG A 324 -10.40 12.26 4.11
CA ARG A 324 -11.19 13.31 3.44
C ARG A 324 -10.68 14.69 3.85
N THR A 325 -10.73 15.61 2.90
CA THR A 325 -10.75 17.05 3.15
C THR A 325 -12.15 17.55 2.81
N ILE A 326 -12.84 18.15 3.78
CA ILE A 326 -14.14 18.81 3.57
C ILE A 326 -13.91 20.32 3.61
N LEU A 327 -14.22 21.00 2.52
CA LEU A 327 -13.95 22.41 2.32
C LEU A 327 -15.24 23.25 2.29
N TYR A 328 -15.18 24.41 2.94
CA TYR A 328 -16.23 25.43 2.92
C TYR A 328 -15.65 26.79 2.55
N ASP A 329 -16.26 27.49 1.57
CA ASP A 329 -16.06 28.92 1.34
C ASP A 329 -17.11 29.70 2.12
N LEU A 330 -16.68 30.49 3.11
CA LEU A 330 -17.57 31.37 3.89
C LEU A 330 -18.13 32.52 3.03
N GLY A 331 -17.62 32.69 1.80
CA GLY A 331 -18.02 33.69 0.82
C GLY A 331 -17.26 35.01 0.99
N ARG A 332 -16.96 35.40 2.23
CA ARG A 332 -16.20 36.60 2.60
C ARG A 332 -15.37 36.34 3.85
N GLU A 333 -14.31 37.13 4.02
CA GLU A 333 -13.45 37.02 5.20
C GLU A 333 -14.28 37.27 6.47
N SER A 334 -14.14 36.35 7.42
CA SER A 334 -14.89 36.28 8.66
C SER A 334 -13.95 35.97 9.82
N ALA A 335 -14.39 36.25 11.04
CA ALA A 335 -13.69 35.84 12.24
C ALA A 335 -14.18 34.46 12.69
N VAL A 336 -13.29 33.48 12.80
CA VAL A 336 -13.59 32.12 13.28
C VAL A 336 -12.92 31.86 14.62
N SER A 337 -13.62 31.18 15.54
CA SER A 337 -13.21 31.12 16.96
C SER A 337 -13.33 29.74 17.60
N SER A 338 -14.17 28.86 17.06
CA SER A 338 -14.33 27.49 17.55
C SER A 338 -14.93 26.60 16.48
N PHE A 339 -14.89 25.30 16.70
CA PHE A 339 -15.58 24.32 15.87
C PHE A 339 -16.39 23.34 16.73
N ALA A 340 -17.31 22.64 16.08
CA ALA A 340 -17.90 21.42 16.61
C ALA A 340 -17.99 20.35 15.52
N GLY A 341 -17.98 19.08 15.92
CA GLY A 341 -18.20 17.95 15.03
C GLY A 341 -18.90 16.82 15.78
N SER A 342 -19.76 16.09 15.08
CA SER A 342 -20.53 14.97 15.62
C SER A 342 -20.41 13.75 14.71
N PHE A 343 -19.98 12.63 15.29
CA PHE A 343 -19.64 11.40 14.57
C PHE A 343 -20.26 10.16 15.21
N LEU A 344 -20.55 9.15 14.39
CA LEU A 344 -20.94 7.83 14.85
C LEU A 344 -19.72 7.01 15.24
N TYR A 345 -19.80 6.37 16.39
CA TYR A 345 -19.06 5.14 16.69
C TYR A 345 -20.04 3.97 16.73
N GLU A 346 -19.75 2.89 16.01
CA GLU A 346 -20.52 1.64 16.07
C GLU A 346 -19.61 0.43 15.79
N LEU A 347 -19.31 -0.34 16.84
CA LEU A 347 -18.35 -1.43 16.79
C LEU A 347 -18.82 -2.57 15.86
N SER A 348 -20.12 -2.88 15.85
CA SER A 348 -20.67 -4.03 15.10
C SER A 348 -20.59 -3.88 13.58
N THR A 349 -20.41 -2.66 13.08
CA THR A 349 -20.35 -2.31 11.66
C THR A 349 -19.01 -1.68 11.27
N ALA A 350 -18.04 -1.68 12.18
CA ALA A 350 -16.73 -1.06 12.01
C ALA A 350 -16.78 0.44 11.65
N VAL A 351 -17.84 1.16 12.08
CA VAL A 351 -17.87 2.62 12.01
C VAL A 351 -17.07 3.19 13.17
N GLY A 352 -15.91 3.74 12.84
CA GLY A 352 -14.98 4.31 13.80
C GLY A 352 -15.10 5.83 13.91
N LEU A 353 -14.56 6.35 15.00
CA LEU A 353 -14.32 7.79 15.16
C LEU A 353 -13.08 8.19 14.36
N PRO A 354 -13.01 9.43 13.84
CA PRO A 354 -11.77 9.93 13.26
C PRO A 354 -10.68 9.93 14.34
N ARG A 355 -9.55 9.27 14.08
CA ARG A 355 -8.42 9.22 15.03
C ARG A 355 -7.87 10.61 15.36
N ARG A 356 -7.94 11.51 14.38
CA ARG A 356 -7.50 12.90 14.45
C ARG A 356 -8.31 13.72 13.46
N LEU A 357 -8.69 14.93 13.85
CA LEU A 357 -9.35 15.91 12.97
C LEU A 357 -8.52 17.20 12.99
N LEU A 358 -8.09 17.64 11.80
CA LEU A 358 -7.39 18.90 11.61
C LEU A 358 -8.37 19.92 11.05
N ILE A 359 -8.32 21.13 11.59
CA ILE A 359 -9.07 22.26 11.08
C ILE A 359 -8.06 23.21 10.49
N LYS A 360 -8.15 23.44 9.19
CA LYS A 360 -7.32 24.41 8.49
C LYS A 360 -8.14 25.60 8.04
N ALA A 361 -7.49 26.74 7.93
CA ALA A 361 -8.10 27.96 7.43
C ALA A 361 -7.22 28.60 6.36
N SER A 362 -7.85 29.37 5.47
CA SER A 362 -7.18 30.23 4.51
C SER A 362 -7.92 31.55 4.31
N GLN A 363 -7.19 32.64 4.10
CA GLN A 363 -7.75 33.94 3.67
C GLN A 363 -7.84 34.03 2.14
N ASN A 364 -6.96 33.33 1.42
CA ASN A 364 -6.80 33.48 -0.03
C ASN A 364 -7.04 32.20 -0.85
N GLY A 365 -7.27 31.06 -0.22
CA GLY A 365 -7.47 29.77 -0.90
C GLY A 365 -6.17 29.07 -1.34
N VAL A 366 -5.01 29.68 -1.12
CA VAL A 366 -3.69 29.14 -1.49
C VAL A 366 -2.83 28.89 -0.26
N ASP A 367 -2.79 29.86 0.66
CA ASP A 367 -2.05 29.80 1.90
C ASP A 367 -2.93 29.21 3.00
N TRP A 368 -2.62 27.98 3.42
CA TRP A 368 -3.38 27.25 4.42
C TRP A 368 -2.60 27.10 5.72
N GLN A 369 -3.27 27.35 6.85
CA GLN A 369 -2.73 27.14 8.19
C GLN A 369 -3.59 26.15 8.96
N THR A 370 -2.97 25.17 9.62
CA THR A 370 -3.64 24.32 10.61
C THR A 370 -3.87 25.12 11.89
N ILE A 371 -5.11 25.55 12.11
CA ILE A 371 -5.49 26.39 13.26
C ILE A 371 -5.92 25.57 14.48
N HIS A 372 -6.25 24.29 14.29
CA HIS A 372 -6.59 23.36 15.37
C HIS A 372 -6.36 21.90 15.00
N VAL A 373 -6.03 21.07 15.99
CA VAL A 373 -5.94 19.62 15.88
C VAL A 373 -6.62 19.00 17.10
N THR A 374 -7.53 18.05 16.88
CA THR A 374 -8.18 17.31 17.96
C THR A 374 -8.09 15.80 17.78
N GLU A 375 -7.93 15.10 18.89
CA GLU A 375 -8.03 13.64 19.03
C GLU A 375 -9.06 13.28 20.12
N ALA A 376 -9.95 14.22 20.46
CA ALA A 376 -10.85 14.12 21.60
C ALA A 376 -12.05 13.19 21.36
N PHE A 377 -12.30 12.75 20.12
CA PHE A 377 -13.37 11.81 19.79
C PHE A 377 -13.09 10.43 20.42
N LYS A 378 -13.71 10.14 21.56
CA LYS A 378 -13.52 8.89 22.32
C LYS A 378 -14.82 8.45 22.95
N THR A 379 -15.03 7.15 23.06
CA THR A 379 -16.15 6.54 23.79
C THR A 379 -15.75 5.16 24.33
N SER A 380 -16.34 4.75 25.45
CA SER A 380 -16.25 3.38 25.98
C SER A 380 -17.45 2.52 25.61
N GLU A 381 -18.50 3.12 25.03
CA GLU A 381 -19.70 2.42 24.58
C GLU A 381 -19.43 1.67 23.28
N THR A 382 -20.20 0.62 23.00
CA THR A 382 -20.09 -0.13 21.73
C THR A 382 -20.78 0.56 20.55
N ALA A 383 -21.67 1.52 20.83
CA ALA A 383 -22.28 2.41 19.86
C ALA A 383 -22.62 3.75 20.52
N ALA A 384 -22.20 4.86 19.94
CA ALA A 384 -22.46 6.20 20.46
C ALA A 384 -22.39 7.26 19.34
N ARG A 385 -23.19 8.31 19.46
CA ARG A 385 -22.96 9.57 18.75
C ARG A 385 -22.03 10.42 19.61
N VAL A 386 -20.84 10.70 19.12
CA VAL A 386 -19.78 11.39 19.87
C VAL A 386 -19.61 12.79 19.29
N GLU A 387 -19.89 13.78 20.13
CA GLU A 387 -19.78 15.19 19.80
C GLU A 387 -18.57 15.81 20.50
N VAL A 388 -17.79 16.59 19.76
CA VAL A 388 -16.68 17.40 20.28
C VAL A 388 -16.92 18.83 19.85
N ALA A 389 -16.79 19.75 20.80
CA ALA A 389 -16.82 21.20 20.55
C ALA A 389 -15.68 21.84 21.33
N GLU A 390 -14.81 22.56 20.63
CA GLU A 390 -13.59 23.14 21.20
C GLU A 390 -13.33 24.53 20.62
N ALA A 391 -12.82 25.42 21.46
CA ALA A 391 -12.35 26.73 21.03
C ALA A 391 -10.97 26.62 20.38
N PHE A 392 -10.74 27.44 19.37
CA PHE A 392 -9.40 27.65 18.83
C PHE A 392 -8.54 28.43 19.82
N ALA A 393 -7.21 28.38 19.65
CA ALA A 393 -6.29 29.09 20.52
C ALA A 393 -6.52 30.61 20.56
N GLN A 394 -7.06 31.16 19.47
CA GLN A 394 -7.43 32.55 19.29
C GLN A 394 -8.45 32.68 18.17
N THR A 395 -9.02 33.86 17.98
CA THR A 395 -9.84 34.18 16.82
C THR A 395 -8.97 34.37 15.59
N TYR A 396 -9.30 33.70 14.49
CA TYR A 396 -8.59 33.81 13.20
C TYR A 396 -9.43 34.50 12.15
N ARG A 397 -8.77 35.17 11.21
CA ARG A 397 -9.35 35.71 9.97
C ARG A 397 -9.34 34.61 8.92
N ALA A 398 -10.50 34.23 8.41
CA ALA A 398 -10.61 33.16 7.43
C ALA A 398 -11.73 33.43 6.42
N ARG A 399 -11.51 33.03 5.16
CA ARG A 399 -12.55 32.90 4.14
C ARG A 399 -12.85 31.44 3.85
N TYR A 400 -11.83 30.60 3.82
CA TYR A 400 -11.97 29.17 3.59
C TYR A 400 -11.67 28.38 4.85
N ILE A 401 -12.40 27.30 5.06
CA ILE A 401 -12.16 26.33 6.15
C ILE A 401 -12.12 24.92 5.58
N GLU A 402 -11.15 24.14 6.04
CA GLU A 402 -11.04 22.71 5.77
C GLU A 402 -11.14 21.89 7.05
N PHE A 403 -11.84 20.76 6.96
CA PHE A 403 -11.79 19.67 7.92
C PHE A 403 -11.08 18.49 7.29
N VAL A 404 -9.92 18.09 7.84
CA VAL A 404 -9.11 16.99 7.32
C VAL A 404 -9.03 15.86 8.32
N PHE A 405 -9.43 14.64 7.93
CA PHE A 405 -9.38 13.47 8.81
C PHE A 405 -9.12 12.17 8.04
N PRO A 406 -8.40 11.20 8.65
CA PRO A 406 -8.22 9.89 8.06
C PRO A 406 -9.49 9.04 8.17
N VAL A 407 -9.68 8.15 7.20
CA VAL A 407 -10.76 7.17 7.13
C VAL A 407 -10.10 5.79 7.01
N ASN A 408 -10.06 5.03 8.11
CA ASN A 408 -9.48 3.69 8.09
C ASN A 408 -10.42 2.67 7.43
N THR A 409 -11.68 2.63 7.89
CA THR A 409 -12.72 1.72 7.36
C THR A 409 -13.95 2.53 7.03
N HIS A 410 -14.70 2.95 8.06
CA HIS A 410 -15.84 3.87 7.94
C HIS A 410 -15.73 4.99 8.97
N VAL A 411 -16.06 6.22 8.57
CA VAL A 411 -16.26 7.38 9.45
C VAL A 411 -17.56 8.05 9.04
N TYR A 412 -18.53 8.14 9.94
CA TYR A 412 -19.85 8.71 9.64
C TYR A 412 -20.07 9.97 10.47
N CYS A 413 -20.50 11.05 9.83
CA CYS A 413 -20.62 12.39 10.41
C CYS A 413 -22.02 12.93 10.16
N ASP A 414 -22.68 13.47 11.19
CA ASP A 414 -24.02 14.07 11.04
C ASP A 414 -24.05 15.58 11.24
N GLU A 415 -22.97 16.20 11.72
CA GLU A 415 -22.87 17.67 11.76
C GLU A 415 -21.40 18.12 11.89
N LEU A 416 -21.05 19.18 11.15
CA LEU A 416 -19.86 20.00 11.32
C LEU A 416 -20.28 21.46 11.51
N ALA A 417 -19.59 22.17 12.40
CA ALA A 417 -19.82 23.58 12.64
C ALA A 417 -18.52 24.35 12.83
N VAL A 418 -18.51 25.60 12.37
CA VAL A 418 -17.46 26.59 12.63
C VAL A 418 -18.14 27.82 13.18
N TYR A 419 -17.86 28.19 14.43
CA TYR A 419 -18.50 29.33 15.06
C TYR A 419 -17.62 30.58 15.02
N GLY A 420 -18.27 31.71 14.81
CA GLY A 420 -17.62 33.01 14.78
C GLY A 420 -18.56 34.12 14.31
N THR A 421 -18.00 35.21 13.80
CA THR A 421 -18.73 36.42 13.40
C THR A 421 -18.32 36.92 12.02
N LYS A 422 -19.25 37.55 11.29
CA LYS A 422 -18.94 38.28 10.05
C LYS A 422 -18.07 39.50 10.29
N ARG A 423 -18.29 40.18 11.42
CA ARG A 423 -17.42 41.23 11.95
C ARG A 423 -16.08 40.62 12.30
N ILE A 424 -15.01 41.26 11.87
CA ILE A 424 -13.66 40.87 12.24
C ILE A 424 -13.16 41.78 13.37
N PRO A 425 -12.91 41.25 14.58
CA PRO A 425 -12.30 42.01 15.67
C PRO A 425 -10.89 42.51 15.33
N ASP A 426 -10.46 43.61 15.97
CA ASP A 426 -9.12 44.18 15.75
C ASP A 426 -8.00 43.23 16.18
N ASP A 427 -8.28 42.32 17.12
CA ASP A 427 -7.37 41.31 17.66
C ASP A 427 -7.46 39.94 16.97
N ALA A 428 -8.30 39.79 15.93
CA ALA A 428 -8.32 38.57 15.13
C ALA A 428 -7.01 38.42 14.34
N ALA A 429 -6.38 37.26 14.47
CA ALA A 429 -5.08 36.97 13.87
C ALA A 429 -5.20 36.65 12.38
N ASP A 430 -4.26 37.17 11.59
CA ASP A 430 -4.01 36.71 10.22
C ASP A 430 -3.43 35.30 10.23
N LEU A 431 -3.61 34.59 9.12
CA LEU A 431 -3.10 33.24 8.94
C LEU A 431 -1.66 33.27 8.46
N VAL A 432 -0.88 32.31 8.95
CA VAL A 432 0.49 32.06 8.50
C VAL A 432 0.51 30.68 7.89
N ALA A 433 0.77 30.60 6.59
CA ALA A 433 0.83 29.34 5.87
C ALA A 433 1.72 28.33 6.60
N ASP A 434 1.20 27.13 6.81
CA ASP A 434 2.03 26.03 7.28
C ASP A 434 3.17 25.82 6.28
N ALA A 435 4.32 25.34 6.77
CA ALA A 435 5.30 24.78 5.86
C ALA A 435 4.60 23.70 5.01
N VAL A 436 4.90 23.64 3.72
CA VAL A 436 4.37 22.60 2.84
C VAL A 436 4.94 21.26 3.32
N GLU A 437 4.27 20.65 4.28
CA GLU A 437 4.37 19.23 4.55
C GLU A 437 3.51 18.58 3.48
N VAL A 438 4.17 18.11 2.41
CA VAL A 438 3.55 17.10 1.57
C VAL A 438 3.27 15.94 2.52
N ALA A 439 2.02 15.76 2.93
CA ALA A 439 1.61 14.58 3.66
C ALA A 439 1.73 13.42 2.67
N ILE A 440 2.94 12.87 2.58
CA ILE A 440 3.24 11.74 1.72
C ILE A 440 2.64 10.54 2.45
N TYR A 441 1.40 10.20 2.13
CA TYR A 441 1.02 8.79 2.05
C TYR A 441 1.24 8.39 0.61
N PRO A 442 2.51 8.23 0.18
CA PRO A 442 2.72 7.80 -1.18
C PRO A 442 2.04 6.43 -1.30
N ASP A 443 1.38 6.17 -2.41
CA ASP A 443 0.91 4.84 -2.76
C ASP A 443 2.11 3.93 -3.09
N LYS A 444 3.05 3.84 -2.14
CA LYS A 444 4.29 3.08 -2.19
C LYS A 444 4.66 2.69 -0.76
N TYR A 445 5.22 1.50 -0.62
CA TYR A 445 5.82 1.09 0.64
C TYR A 445 7.00 1.99 0.99
N ILE A 446 7.28 2.10 2.29
CA ILE A 446 8.49 2.78 2.78
C ILE A 446 9.73 2.14 2.12
N THR A 447 10.67 2.97 1.67
CA THR A 447 11.90 2.49 1.05
C THR A 447 13.03 2.43 2.10
N PRO A 448 14.08 1.62 1.89
CA PRO A 448 15.25 1.59 2.78
C PRO A 448 15.83 2.99 3.03
N ASP A 449 15.93 3.84 2.00
CA ASP A 449 16.43 5.22 2.11
C ASP A 449 15.60 6.07 3.09
N ASP A 450 14.29 5.83 3.14
CA ASP A 450 13.34 6.49 4.05
C ASP A 450 13.26 5.80 5.43
N PHE A 451 13.94 4.66 5.61
CA PHE A 451 13.88 3.82 6.81
C PHE A 451 15.24 3.33 7.27
N LEU A 452 16.17 4.28 7.48
CA LEU A 452 17.49 4.03 8.09
C LEU A 452 18.38 3.04 7.30
N GLY A 453 18.13 2.86 6.01
CA GLY A 453 18.86 1.93 5.14
C GLY A 453 18.46 0.46 5.32
N VAL A 454 17.33 0.16 5.96
CA VAL A 454 16.88 -1.22 6.23
C VAL A 454 16.20 -1.83 5.01
N ASN A 455 16.72 -2.95 4.52
CA ASN A 455 16.16 -3.70 3.39
C ASN A 455 15.41 -4.96 3.85
N ASN A 456 15.96 -5.71 4.81
CA ASN A 456 15.45 -7.02 5.22
C ASN A 456 15.41 -7.15 6.74
N MET A 457 14.20 -7.11 7.31
CA MET A 457 13.99 -7.17 8.76
C MET A 457 13.44 -8.53 9.22
N LEU A 458 14.12 -9.16 10.17
CA LEU A 458 13.65 -10.36 10.85
C LEU A 458 12.81 -10.01 12.09
N LEU A 459 11.68 -10.68 12.27
CA LEU A 459 10.92 -10.69 13.52
C LEU A 459 11.57 -11.65 14.52
N SER A 460 12.32 -11.11 15.48
CA SER A 460 13.04 -11.86 16.51
C SER A 460 12.21 -11.98 17.79
N TYR A 461 11.32 -12.97 17.83
CA TYR A 461 10.46 -13.24 19.00
C TYR A 461 11.27 -13.75 20.19
N HIS A 462 11.03 -13.19 21.38
CA HIS A 462 11.64 -13.67 22.62
C HIS A 462 10.72 -13.50 23.83
N CYS A 463 11.17 -13.99 25.00
CA CYS A 463 10.46 -13.87 26.27
C CYS A 463 9.14 -14.66 26.29
N LEU A 464 9.21 -15.96 26.01
CA LEU A 464 8.07 -16.88 26.14
C LEU A 464 7.85 -17.24 27.63
N PRO A 465 6.77 -16.78 28.30
CA PRO A 465 6.68 -16.85 29.77
C PRO A 465 6.70 -18.26 30.37
N ASN A 466 6.21 -19.25 29.62
CA ASN A 466 6.09 -20.64 30.08
C ASN A 466 7.28 -21.52 29.67
N ASP A 467 8.20 -21.00 28.88
CA ASP A 467 9.41 -21.69 28.44
C ASP A 467 10.48 -20.65 28.06
N LEU A 468 11.19 -20.14 29.07
CA LEU A 468 12.17 -19.07 28.84
C LEU A 468 13.39 -19.56 28.07
N GLU A 469 13.78 -20.82 28.21
CA GLU A 469 14.91 -21.36 27.46
C GLU A 469 14.55 -21.56 25.99
N GLY A 470 13.34 -22.07 25.68
CA GLY A 470 12.84 -22.11 24.31
C GLY A 470 12.43 -20.75 23.74
N GLY A 471 12.21 -19.75 24.62
CA GLY A 471 11.89 -18.37 24.28
C GLY A 471 13.09 -17.43 24.18
N ARG A 472 14.31 -17.98 24.19
CA ARG A 472 15.57 -17.25 24.02
C ARG A 472 16.32 -17.82 22.84
N ILE A 473 16.74 -16.95 21.93
CA ILE A 473 17.38 -17.36 20.68
C ILE A 473 18.89 -17.54 20.91
N THR A 474 19.46 -18.58 20.30
CA THR A 474 20.88 -18.96 20.35
C THR A 474 21.67 -18.45 19.15
N VAL A 475 23.00 -18.57 19.20
CA VAL A 475 23.89 -18.16 18.08
C VAL A 475 23.62 -19.01 16.85
N GLU A 476 23.48 -20.32 17.03
CA GLU A 476 23.22 -21.29 15.97
C GLU A 476 21.89 -21.03 15.25
N GLU A 477 20.89 -20.53 15.98
CA GLU A 477 19.62 -20.12 15.39
C GLU A 477 19.72 -18.81 14.62
N TYR A 478 20.56 -17.85 15.04
CA TYR A 478 20.75 -16.59 14.31
C TYR A 478 21.64 -16.73 13.08
N LEU A 479 22.63 -17.62 13.07
CA LEU A 479 23.57 -17.78 11.96
C LEU A 479 22.90 -17.84 10.57
N PRO A 480 21.90 -18.69 10.30
CA PRO A 480 21.24 -18.76 8.98
C PRO A 480 20.36 -17.54 8.66
N HIS A 481 20.13 -16.64 9.62
CA HIS A 481 19.41 -15.38 9.40
C HIS A 481 20.38 -14.21 9.18
N VAL A 482 21.58 -14.28 9.71
CA VAL A 482 22.62 -13.26 9.50
C VAL A 482 23.40 -13.55 8.20
N GLY A 483 23.74 -14.81 7.95
CA GLY A 483 24.52 -15.25 6.80
C GLY A 483 23.66 -16.00 5.76
N TYR A 484 24.02 -15.83 4.50
CA TYR A 484 23.48 -16.58 3.37
C TYR A 484 24.40 -17.77 3.04
N PHE A 485 23.85 -18.97 3.17
CA PHE A 485 24.57 -20.23 2.95
C PHE A 485 24.14 -20.87 1.63
N ASP A 486 25.11 -21.35 0.84
CA ASP A 486 24.83 -22.10 -0.39
C ASP A 486 24.26 -23.50 -0.11
N ARG A 487 23.96 -24.26 -1.17
CA ARG A 487 23.37 -25.60 -1.05
C ARG A 487 24.30 -26.62 -0.42
N GLU A 488 25.60 -26.34 -0.45
CA GLU A 488 26.67 -27.12 0.12
C GLU A 488 26.94 -26.75 1.58
N GLY A 489 26.29 -25.68 2.07
CA GLY A 489 26.38 -25.17 3.45
C GLY A 489 27.54 -24.22 3.68
N ASN A 490 28.16 -23.66 2.62
CA ASN A 490 29.20 -22.65 2.76
C ASN A 490 28.57 -21.27 2.91
N LEU A 491 29.10 -20.45 3.82
CA LEU A 491 28.72 -19.04 3.93
C LEU A 491 29.23 -18.29 2.69
N THR A 492 28.33 -17.60 1.99
CA THR A 492 28.64 -16.95 0.70
C THR A 492 28.27 -15.48 0.65
N ASP A 493 27.33 -15.03 1.48
CA ASP A 493 26.92 -13.62 1.60
C ASP A 493 26.28 -13.36 2.98
N THR A 494 25.81 -12.14 3.21
CA THR A 494 24.93 -11.74 4.32
C THR A 494 23.46 -11.92 3.93
N PHE A 495 22.54 -11.95 4.91
CA PHE A 495 21.11 -12.16 4.65
C PHE A 495 20.19 -11.06 5.22
N PHE A 496 19.76 -11.14 6.48
CA PHE A 496 18.98 -10.05 7.11
C PHE A 496 19.93 -8.93 7.58
N ASP A 497 19.55 -7.68 7.33
CA ASP A 497 20.31 -6.49 7.75
C ASP A 497 19.75 -5.83 9.01
N SER A 498 18.60 -6.32 9.49
CA SER A 498 17.93 -5.76 10.65
C SER A 498 17.08 -6.77 11.42
N PHE A 499 16.92 -6.52 12.72
CA PHE A 499 16.26 -7.42 13.66
C PHE A 499 15.34 -6.64 14.58
N LEU A 500 14.03 -6.94 14.51
CA LEU A 500 13.02 -6.40 15.42
C LEU A 500 12.84 -7.36 16.59
N TYR A 501 13.22 -6.94 17.79
CA TYR A 501 12.96 -7.68 19.02
C TYR A 501 11.54 -7.39 19.49
N LEU A 502 10.76 -8.45 19.55
CA LEU A 502 9.37 -8.40 20.00
C LEU A 502 9.05 -9.51 20.99
N PRO A 503 8.21 -9.23 21.99
CA PRO A 503 7.74 -10.25 22.91
C PRO A 503 6.87 -11.28 22.19
N TYR A 504 6.93 -12.54 22.64
CA TYR A 504 5.88 -13.50 22.32
C TYR A 504 4.51 -12.96 22.72
N THR A 505 3.49 -13.24 21.90
CA THR A 505 2.09 -12.89 22.17
C THR A 505 1.63 -13.36 23.55
N ALA A 506 2.14 -14.51 24.01
CA ALA A 506 1.89 -15.04 25.34
C ALA A 506 2.38 -14.13 26.48
N PHE A 507 3.49 -13.39 26.29
CA PHE A 507 3.93 -12.36 27.23
C PHE A 507 3.04 -11.12 27.13
N ASN A 508 2.75 -10.62 25.92
CA ASN A 508 1.94 -9.41 25.72
C ASN A 508 0.58 -9.44 26.41
N TYR A 509 -0.08 -10.60 26.45
CA TYR A 509 -1.38 -10.77 27.11
C TYR A 509 -1.30 -11.25 28.56
N SER A 510 -0.09 -11.42 29.11
CA SER A 510 0.08 -11.81 30.51
C SER A 510 -0.06 -10.63 31.47
N ASP A 511 -0.43 -10.90 32.72
CA ASP A 511 -0.46 -9.86 33.78
C ASP A 511 0.91 -9.22 34.01
N ASN A 512 1.99 -9.96 33.73
CA ASN A 512 3.36 -9.44 33.85
C ASN A 512 3.60 -8.25 32.91
N ALA A 513 3.14 -8.32 31.65
CA ALA A 513 3.31 -7.25 30.66
C ALA A 513 2.59 -5.94 31.03
N LYS A 514 1.73 -5.95 32.06
CA LYS A 514 1.01 -4.77 32.57
C LYS A 514 1.68 -4.12 33.78
N SER A 515 2.87 -4.58 34.17
CA SER A 515 3.56 -4.13 35.39
C SER A 515 5.00 -3.73 35.12
N LEU A 516 5.52 -2.80 35.92
CA LEU A 516 6.92 -2.39 35.88
C LEU A 516 7.88 -3.59 36.07
N ASP A 517 7.53 -4.54 36.93
CA ASP A 517 8.38 -5.70 37.19
C ASP A 517 8.41 -6.66 35.99
N GLY A 518 7.29 -6.86 35.30
CA GLY A 518 7.31 -7.62 34.04
C GLY A 518 8.04 -6.90 32.92
N TRP A 519 8.05 -5.56 32.89
CA TRP A 519 8.85 -4.81 31.93
C TRP A 519 10.35 -4.96 32.19
N LYS A 520 10.78 -4.89 33.45
CA LYS A 520 12.17 -5.20 33.83
C LYS A 520 12.54 -6.62 33.42
N PHE A 521 11.66 -7.58 33.70
CA PHE A 521 11.85 -8.97 33.30
C PHE A 521 12.03 -9.14 31.78
N TYR A 522 11.21 -8.45 30.96
CA TYR A 522 11.35 -8.46 29.51
C TYR A 522 12.71 -7.93 29.05
N ILE A 523 13.15 -6.80 29.60
CA ILE A 523 14.45 -6.18 29.30
C ILE A 523 15.61 -7.11 29.71
N GLU A 524 15.56 -7.66 30.93
CA GLU A 524 16.57 -8.60 31.42
C GLU A 524 16.64 -9.87 30.55
N ASN A 525 15.49 -10.38 30.09
CA ASN A 525 15.45 -11.49 29.15
C ASN A 525 16.12 -11.10 27.82
N GLN A 526 15.83 -9.91 27.28
CA GLN A 526 16.34 -9.45 26.00
C GLN A 526 17.88 -9.38 25.96
N PHE A 527 18.50 -8.96 27.07
CA PHE A 527 19.95 -8.83 27.21
C PHE A 527 20.58 -9.95 28.05
N THR A 528 19.95 -11.14 28.07
CA THR A 528 20.53 -12.32 28.73
C THR A 528 21.82 -12.74 28.01
N ALA A 529 22.89 -12.96 28.78
CA ALA A 529 24.18 -13.41 28.24
C ALA A 529 24.04 -14.71 27.42
N ASP A 530 24.84 -14.83 26.35
CA ASP A 530 24.87 -15.94 25.41
C ASP A 530 23.53 -16.23 24.70
N ARG A 531 22.60 -15.26 24.71
CA ARG A 531 21.24 -15.36 24.15
C ARG A 531 20.78 -14.06 23.51
N ASN A 532 19.72 -14.13 22.71
CA ASN A 532 19.01 -12.97 22.16
C ASN A 532 19.98 -11.94 21.54
N VAL A 533 20.05 -10.70 22.07
CA VAL A 533 20.91 -9.64 21.51
C VAL A 533 22.39 -10.03 21.55
N ASP A 534 22.84 -10.70 22.60
CA ASP A 534 24.24 -11.12 22.75
C ASP A 534 24.58 -12.27 21.77
N ALA A 535 23.64 -13.19 21.58
CA ALA A 535 23.75 -14.24 20.56
C ALA A 535 23.75 -13.68 19.14
N LEU A 536 22.89 -12.69 18.85
CA LEU A 536 22.88 -12.00 17.56
C LEU A 536 24.22 -11.30 17.30
N ASN A 537 24.73 -10.56 18.29
CA ASN A 537 26.02 -9.87 18.19
C ASN A 537 27.17 -10.87 17.90
N THR A 538 27.12 -12.05 18.54
CA THR A 538 28.08 -13.12 18.29
C THR A 538 27.95 -13.70 16.88
N ALA A 539 26.73 -13.99 16.41
CA ALA A 539 26.48 -14.50 15.07
C ALA A 539 26.93 -13.51 13.97
N VAL A 540 26.64 -12.23 14.14
CA VAL A 540 27.13 -11.15 13.27
C VAL A 540 28.64 -11.10 13.25
N GLY A 541 29.30 -11.20 14.41
CA GLY A 541 30.76 -11.29 14.49
C GLY A 541 31.35 -12.47 13.72
N GLN A 542 30.71 -13.64 13.79
CA GLN A 542 31.16 -14.84 13.06
C GLN A 542 31.02 -14.68 11.54
N VAL A 543 29.86 -14.21 11.06
CA VAL A 543 29.64 -13.96 9.63
C VAL A 543 30.59 -12.90 9.09
N LYS A 544 30.80 -11.84 9.88
CA LYS A 544 31.75 -10.75 9.58
C LYS A 544 33.17 -11.28 9.37
N GLU A 545 33.65 -12.12 10.28
CA GLU A 545 35.00 -12.67 10.23
C GLU A 545 35.18 -13.63 9.04
N GLU A 546 34.21 -14.52 8.81
CA GLU A 546 34.28 -15.54 7.77
C GLU A 546 34.19 -14.94 6.35
N LEU A 547 33.40 -13.87 6.16
CA LEU A 547 33.31 -13.16 4.88
C LEU A 547 34.36 -12.05 4.70
N GLY A 548 35.13 -11.71 5.74
CA GLY A 548 36.12 -10.62 5.69
C GLY A 548 35.51 -9.22 5.55
N LEU A 549 34.37 -8.97 6.18
CA LEU A 549 33.61 -7.72 6.07
C LEU A 549 33.86 -6.78 7.26
N ASP A 550 34.99 -6.07 7.29
CA ASP A 550 35.45 -5.31 8.47
C ASP A 550 34.47 -4.25 9.04
N ASP A 551 33.51 -3.77 8.24
CA ASP A 551 32.52 -2.76 8.64
C ASP A 551 31.08 -3.29 8.73
N TYR A 552 30.86 -4.61 8.59
CA TYR A 552 29.50 -5.18 8.63
C TYR A 552 28.87 -5.09 10.03
N THR A 553 27.68 -4.51 10.08
CA THR A 553 26.82 -4.41 11.26
C THR A 553 25.36 -4.54 10.84
N VAL A 554 24.48 -4.87 11.79
CA VAL A 554 23.02 -4.97 11.57
C VAL A 554 22.29 -3.96 12.44
N SER A 555 21.13 -3.50 11.98
CA SER A 555 20.24 -2.62 12.75
C SER A 555 19.39 -3.42 13.74
N VAL A 556 19.19 -2.89 14.95
CA VAL A 556 18.36 -3.54 15.97
C VAL A 556 17.25 -2.61 16.42
N PHE A 557 16.01 -3.10 16.33
CA PHE A 557 14.81 -2.38 16.76
C PHE A 557 14.25 -3.02 18.02
N PHE A 558 13.92 -2.20 19.01
CA PHE A 558 13.39 -2.67 20.29
C PHE A 558 11.94 -2.27 20.48
N SER A 559 11.13 -3.22 20.94
CA SER A 559 9.76 -2.94 21.35
C SER A 559 9.72 -2.06 22.60
N ILE A 560 8.98 -0.96 22.53
CA ILE A 560 8.66 -0.15 23.71
C ILE A 560 7.37 -0.68 24.32
N LEU A 561 7.45 -1.18 25.56
CA LEU A 561 6.28 -1.61 26.32
C LEU A 561 5.49 -0.38 26.77
N TYR A 562 4.19 -0.38 26.54
CA TYR A 562 3.29 0.71 26.95
C TYR A 562 2.30 0.21 28.00
N THR A 563 1.86 1.11 28.89
CA THR A 563 0.78 0.80 29.83
C THR A 563 -0.54 0.73 29.07
N PHE A 564 -1.20 -0.43 29.06
CA PHE A 564 -2.63 -0.46 28.76
C PHE A 564 -3.36 0.26 29.90
N THR A 565 -4.04 1.37 29.58
CA THR A 565 -5.11 1.85 30.45
C THR A 565 -6.28 0.90 30.27
N GLU A 566 -6.71 0.24 31.34
CA GLU A 566 -8.00 -0.47 31.36
C GLU A 566 -9.16 0.46 31.03
#